data_AF-A0A382XG38-F1
#
_entry.id   AF-A0A382XG38-F1
#
_cell.length_a   1.000
_cell.length_b   1.000
_cell.length_c   1.000
_cell.angle_alpha   90.00
_cell.angle_beta   90.00
_cell.angle_gamma   90.00
#
_symmetry.space_group_name_H-M   'P 1'
#
loop_
_entity.id
_entity.type
_entity.pdbx_description
1 polymer ?
#
loop_
_entity_poly.entity_id
_entity_poly.type
_entity_poly.pdbx_seq_one_letter_code
_entity_poly.pdbx_strand_id
1 'polypeptide(L)'
;MINRKSLVFFLIFILLSNCSFDDKTGIWGGSEKEKKRISELEKEQRQIIDIERVYSSENIYNDEIPLTKGISLSKSKKNQSWQMSGLNHQNFLGNIYLSGADNIFLRKKIGKNKFPISNITASILVFKNNIILSDDVGTIFSINANGNINWKKNIYKKIYKKVNKNLVLAIYKNYIYVADNIGFVYAIDLDTGKINWIKNYAIPIKS
;
A
#
# COMPACT_ATOMS: atom_id res chain seq x y z
N MET A 1 28.33 -47.44 -13.43
CA MET A 1 27.58 -47.80 -12.21
C MET A 1 27.84 -46.73 -11.16
N ILE A 2 26.99 -45.71 -11.06
CA ILE A 2 27.21 -44.61 -10.11
C ILE A 2 26.99 -45.14 -8.70
N ASN A 3 28.04 -45.08 -7.87
CA ASN A 3 28.02 -45.63 -6.52
C ASN A 3 26.97 -44.89 -5.68
N ARG A 4 26.06 -45.62 -5.03
CA ARG A 4 24.90 -45.09 -4.30
C ARG A 4 25.30 -44.06 -3.23
N LYS A 5 26.51 -44.20 -2.65
CA LYS A 5 27.10 -43.23 -1.71
C LYS A 5 27.50 -41.90 -2.36
N SER A 6 27.98 -41.92 -3.60
CA SER A 6 28.33 -40.71 -4.36
C SER A 6 27.10 -39.89 -4.76
N LEU A 7 25.98 -40.58 -5.02
CA LEU A 7 24.73 -39.95 -5.43
C LEU A 7 24.03 -39.25 -4.24
N VAL A 8 24.16 -39.82 -3.03
CA VAL A 8 23.71 -39.18 -1.78
C VAL A 8 24.54 -37.94 -1.45
N PHE A 9 25.86 -37.99 -1.64
CA PHE A 9 26.72 -36.81 -1.43
C PHE A 9 26.38 -35.65 -2.39
N PHE A 10 26.08 -35.97 -3.66
CA PHE A 10 25.67 -34.97 -4.65
C PHE A 10 24.31 -34.34 -4.33
N LEU A 11 23.35 -35.15 -3.85
CA LEU A 11 22.04 -34.66 -3.37
C LEU A 11 22.14 -33.78 -2.12
N ILE A 12 23.04 -34.11 -1.18
CA ILE A 12 23.32 -33.27 -0.01
C ILE A 12 23.92 -31.92 -0.43
N PHE A 13 24.79 -31.91 -1.44
CA PHE A 13 25.40 -30.67 -1.95
C PHE A 13 24.38 -29.73 -2.60
N ILE A 14 23.38 -30.29 -3.31
CA ILE A 14 22.27 -29.52 -3.91
C ILE A 14 21.33 -28.97 -2.83
N LEU A 15 21.16 -29.66 -1.70
CA LEU A 15 20.37 -29.18 -0.55
C LEU A 15 21.08 -28.10 0.28
N LEU A 16 22.41 -27.98 0.17
CA LEU A 16 23.19 -26.90 0.80
C LEU A 16 23.26 -25.64 -0.06
N SER A 17 22.91 -25.70 -1.35
CA SER A 17 22.71 -24.54 -2.21
C SER A 17 21.32 -23.89 -2.07
N ASN A 18 20.68 -24.03 -0.90
CA ASN A 18 19.55 -23.18 -0.55
C ASN A 18 20.05 -21.73 -0.49
N CYS A 19 19.56 -20.91 -1.41
CA CYS A 19 19.83 -19.48 -1.52
C CYS A 19 20.13 -18.84 -0.16
N SER A 20 21.41 -18.57 0.08
CA SER A 20 21.82 -17.58 1.08
C SER A 20 21.01 -16.33 0.81
N PHE A 21 20.24 -15.89 1.82
CA PHE A 21 19.71 -14.54 1.85
C PHE A 21 20.86 -13.60 1.51
N ASP A 22 20.68 -12.81 0.46
CA ASP A 22 21.66 -11.85 0.03
C ASP A 22 21.68 -10.67 1.01
N ASP A 23 22.60 -10.72 1.96
CA ASP A 23 22.89 -9.63 2.89
C ASP A 23 23.73 -8.51 2.23
N LYS A 24 24.19 -8.71 0.98
CA LYS A 24 25.14 -7.77 0.32
C LYS A 24 24.53 -6.42 -0.04
N THR A 25 23.21 -6.27 0.00
CA THR A 25 22.59 -4.96 -0.24
C THR A 25 22.76 -3.98 0.92
N GLY A 26 23.24 -4.38 2.11
CA GLY A 26 23.61 -3.48 3.22
C GLY A 26 22.47 -2.63 3.83
N ILE A 27 21.34 -2.48 3.14
CA ILE A 27 20.13 -1.75 3.55
C ILE A 27 19.42 -2.44 4.72
N TRP A 28 19.78 -3.69 4.98
CA TRP A 28 18.97 -4.65 5.73
C TRP A 28 19.67 -5.29 6.92
N GLY A 29 20.82 -4.75 7.34
CA GLY A 29 21.50 -5.16 8.56
C GLY A 29 20.59 -4.94 9.77
N GLY A 30 20.10 -6.04 10.35
CA GLY A 30 19.26 -6.06 11.56
C GLY A 30 20.03 -5.64 12.81
N SER A 31 20.57 -4.43 12.80
CA SER A 31 21.29 -3.82 13.91
C SER A 31 20.38 -3.65 15.13
N GLU A 32 20.96 -3.70 16.34
CA GLU A 32 20.26 -3.34 17.57
C GLU A 32 19.59 -1.95 17.47
N LYS A 33 20.22 -1.04 16.74
CA LYS A 33 19.69 0.29 16.44
C LYS A 33 18.32 0.25 15.76
N GLU A 34 18.13 -0.63 14.77
CA GLU A 34 16.83 -0.76 14.08
C GLU A 34 15.75 -1.35 15.00
N LYS A 35 16.12 -2.33 15.84
CA LYS A 35 15.18 -2.87 16.85
C LYS A 35 14.75 -1.80 17.85
N LYS A 36 15.69 -0.96 18.31
CA LYS A 36 15.42 0.16 19.23
C LYS A 36 14.47 1.17 18.58
N ARG A 37 14.77 1.61 17.36
CA ARG A 37 13.92 2.50 16.55
C ARG A 37 12.50 1.95 16.39
N ILE A 38 12.35 0.67 16.04
CA ILE A 38 11.03 0.04 15.90
C ILE A 38 10.26 0.05 17.23
N SER A 39 10.96 -0.20 18.35
CA SER A 39 10.33 -0.14 19.67
C SER A 39 9.87 1.27 20.05
N GLU A 40 10.60 2.31 19.64
CA GLU A 40 10.22 3.72 19.84
C GLU A 40 8.99 4.06 19.00
N LEU A 41 9.00 3.73 17.69
CA LEU A 41 7.86 3.90 16.79
C LEU A 41 6.59 3.20 17.30
N GLU A 42 6.72 1.98 17.84
CA GLU A 42 5.59 1.23 18.41
C GLU A 42 5.01 1.93 19.65
N LYS A 43 5.84 2.61 20.46
CA LYS A 43 5.39 3.40 21.62
C LYS A 43 4.67 4.67 21.18
N GLU A 44 5.24 5.42 20.24
CA GLU A 44 4.62 6.63 19.69
C GLU A 44 3.25 6.34 19.08
N GLN A 45 3.14 5.28 18.27
CA GLN A 45 1.86 4.90 17.65
C GLN A 45 0.79 4.50 18.67
N ARG A 46 1.18 3.97 19.84
CA ARG A 46 0.23 3.66 20.92
C ARG A 46 -0.30 4.90 21.61
N GLN A 47 0.53 5.92 21.79
CA GLN A 47 0.13 7.18 22.44
C GLN A 47 -0.93 7.94 21.62
N ILE A 48 -0.87 7.83 20.29
CA ILE A 48 -1.81 8.48 19.35
C ILE A 48 -3.24 7.88 19.44
N ILE A 49 -3.43 6.73 20.09
CA ILE A 49 -4.75 6.07 20.16
C ILE A 49 -5.72 6.79 21.11
N ASP A 50 -5.22 7.63 22.02
CA ASP A 50 -6.01 8.38 23.02
C ASP A 50 -6.61 9.71 22.50
N ILE A 51 -6.78 9.84 21.18
CA ILE A 51 -7.43 11.02 20.60
C ILE A 51 -8.93 10.92 20.83
N GLU A 52 -9.46 11.75 21.73
CA GLU A 52 -10.89 12.03 21.81
C GLU A 52 -11.35 12.57 20.46
N ARG A 53 -12.31 11.86 19.85
CA ARG A 53 -13.00 12.35 18.66
C ARG A 53 -13.86 13.55 19.05
N VAL A 54 -13.33 14.74 18.84
CA VAL A 54 -14.09 16.00 18.91
C VAL A 54 -14.95 16.13 17.65
N TYR A 55 -15.93 15.25 17.48
CA TYR A 55 -17.01 15.51 16.53
C TYR A 55 -18.15 16.16 17.31
N SER A 56 -18.48 17.41 17.00
CA SER A 56 -19.78 17.94 17.39
C SER A 56 -20.85 17.21 16.58
N SER A 57 -21.92 16.78 17.25
CA SER A 57 -23.09 16.15 16.62
C SER A 57 -23.97 17.16 15.89
N GLU A 58 -23.44 18.33 15.56
CA GLU A 58 -24.21 19.41 14.95
C GLU A 58 -24.33 19.16 13.45
N ASN A 59 -25.56 19.23 12.92
CA ASN A 59 -25.79 19.21 11.48
C ASN A 59 -25.44 20.59 10.93
N ILE A 60 -24.16 20.81 10.62
CA ILE A 60 -23.63 22.11 10.13
C ILE A 60 -24.11 22.42 8.68
N TYR A 61 -24.75 21.46 8.00
CA TYR A 61 -25.06 21.55 6.55
C TYR A 61 -26.54 21.28 6.20
N ASN A 62 -27.48 21.95 6.88
CA ASN A 62 -28.91 21.84 6.55
C ASN A 62 -29.44 22.94 5.62
N ASP A 63 -28.67 24.00 5.39
CA ASP A 63 -29.11 25.13 4.56
C ASP A 63 -28.60 24.99 3.13
N GLU A 64 -29.51 24.70 2.20
CA GLU A 64 -29.21 24.75 0.76
C GLU A 64 -29.26 26.20 0.27
N ILE A 65 -28.14 26.71 -0.23
CA ILE A 65 -28.07 28.05 -0.82
C ILE A 65 -28.41 27.94 -2.31
N PRO A 66 -29.53 28.52 -2.78
CA PRO A 66 -29.88 28.49 -4.19
C PRO A 66 -28.88 29.33 -5.00
N LEU A 67 -28.57 28.84 -6.19
CA LEU A 67 -27.60 29.47 -7.07
C LEU A 67 -28.18 30.77 -7.67
N THR A 68 -27.54 31.92 -7.44
CA THR A 68 -27.99 33.22 -7.96
C THR A 68 -27.49 33.54 -9.37
N LYS A 69 -26.49 32.80 -9.87
CA LYS A 69 -25.89 32.99 -11.20
C LYS A 69 -25.85 31.67 -11.97
N GLY A 70 -26.12 31.72 -13.27
CA GLY A 70 -25.94 30.56 -14.14
C GLY A 70 -24.47 30.15 -14.22
N ILE A 71 -24.17 28.90 -13.91
CA ILE A 71 -22.82 28.31 -14.05
C ILE A 71 -22.84 27.38 -15.26
N SER A 72 -21.79 27.46 -16.09
CA SER A 72 -21.54 26.49 -17.14
C SER A 72 -20.57 25.42 -16.61
N LEU A 73 -21.01 24.17 -16.58
CA LEU A 73 -20.17 23.04 -16.20
C LEU A 73 -19.48 22.46 -17.43
N SER A 74 -18.23 22.01 -17.25
CA SER A 74 -17.52 21.24 -18.28
C SER A 74 -18.25 19.92 -18.56
N LYS A 75 -18.02 19.32 -19.75
CA LYS A 75 -18.58 18.00 -20.06
C LYS A 75 -18.07 16.96 -19.08
N SER A 76 -18.98 16.10 -18.62
CA SER A 76 -18.64 15.01 -17.71
C SER A 76 -17.72 13.99 -18.40
N LYS A 77 -16.73 13.47 -17.66
CA LYS A 77 -15.71 12.54 -18.17
C LYS A 77 -15.66 11.26 -17.34
N LYS A 78 -15.66 10.11 -18.03
CA LYS A 78 -15.39 8.80 -17.41
C LYS A 78 -13.88 8.62 -17.22
N ASN A 79 -13.46 8.22 -16.02
CA ASN A 79 -12.07 7.87 -15.75
C ASN A 79 -11.85 6.37 -15.89
N GLN A 80 -10.86 6.00 -16.70
CA GLN A 80 -10.42 4.61 -16.87
C GLN A 80 -9.25 4.24 -15.93
N SER A 81 -8.58 5.26 -15.37
CA SER A 81 -7.42 5.10 -14.51
C SER A 81 -7.41 6.12 -13.38
N TRP A 82 -6.91 5.69 -12.23
CA TRP A 82 -6.67 6.46 -11.03
C TRP A 82 -5.28 6.09 -10.51
N GLN A 83 -4.25 6.78 -10.99
CA GLN A 83 -2.86 6.37 -10.77
C GLN A 83 -2.25 6.95 -9.49
N MET A 84 -2.85 7.96 -8.88
CA MET A 84 -2.37 8.59 -7.65
C MET A 84 -3.52 9.28 -6.91
N SER A 85 -3.29 9.64 -5.64
CA SER A 85 -4.22 10.50 -4.91
C SER A 85 -4.44 11.83 -5.66
N GLY A 86 -5.66 12.36 -5.62
CA GLY A 86 -6.00 13.60 -6.34
C GLY A 86 -6.07 13.49 -7.86
N LEU A 87 -6.09 12.26 -8.42
CA LEU A 87 -6.17 11.94 -9.86
C LEU A 87 -4.93 12.31 -10.70
N ASN A 88 -4.32 13.47 -10.47
CA ASN A 88 -3.16 13.97 -11.19
C ASN A 88 -2.27 14.85 -10.30
N HIS A 89 -1.12 15.27 -10.86
CA HIS A 89 -0.12 16.10 -10.19
C HIS A 89 -0.63 17.48 -9.71
N GLN A 90 -1.79 17.93 -10.21
CA GLN A 90 -2.42 19.20 -9.86
C GLN A 90 -3.57 19.04 -8.85
N ASN A 91 -3.85 17.81 -8.39
CA ASN A 91 -5.02 17.48 -7.57
C ASN A 91 -6.36 17.92 -8.18
N PHE A 92 -6.45 17.93 -9.51
CA PHE A 92 -7.64 18.39 -10.22
C PHE A 92 -8.50 17.23 -10.72
N LEU A 93 -9.66 17.01 -10.06
CA LEU A 93 -10.59 15.95 -10.43
C LEU A 93 -11.41 16.26 -11.70
N GLY A 94 -11.77 17.53 -11.91
CA GLY A 94 -12.68 17.96 -12.98
C GLY A 94 -14.12 17.46 -12.79
N ASN A 95 -14.91 17.45 -13.87
CA ASN A 95 -16.29 16.94 -13.86
C ASN A 95 -16.30 15.41 -14.10
N ILE A 96 -16.08 14.62 -13.05
CA ILE A 96 -16.08 13.16 -13.13
C ILE A 96 -17.51 12.63 -13.28
N TYR A 97 -17.71 11.73 -14.23
CA TYR A 97 -18.97 11.01 -14.39
C TYR A 97 -19.17 9.99 -13.27
N LEU A 98 -20.29 10.11 -12.55
CA LEU A 98 -20.73 9.15 -11.55
C LEU A 98 -22.06 8.54 -11.99
N SER A 99 -22.15 7.22 -12.03
CA SER A 99 -23.38 6.51 -12.44
C SER A 99 -24.46 6.44 -11.36
N GLY A 100 -24.23 7.03 -10.17
CA GLY A 100 -25.07 6.90 -8.97
C GLY A 100 -24.42 6.06 -7.88
N ALA A 101 -24.83 6.29 -6.63
CA ALA A 101 -24.23 5.66 -5.43
C ALA A 101 -24.58 4.17 -5.29
N ASP A 102 -25.69 3.72 -5.87
CA ASP A 102 -26.21 2.37 -5.69
C ASP A 102 -25.61 1.33 -6.66
N ASN A 103 -24.75 1.76 -7.58
CA ASN A 103 -24.13 0.88 -8.58
C ASN A 103 -22.88 0.17 -8.05
N ILE A 104 -23.07 -0.78 -7.13
CA ILE A 104 -21.98 -1.58 -6.56
C ILE A 104 -21.58 -2.69 -7.54
N PHE A 105 -20.47 -2.50 -8.26
CA PHE A 105 -19.97 -3.50 -9.22
C PHE A 105 -19.06 -4.57 -8.60
N LEU A 106 -18.44 -4.30 -7.44
CA LEU A 106 -17.52 -5.24 -6.79
C LEU A 106 -17.61 -5.15 -5.26
N ARG A 107 -17.85 -6.31 -4.62
CA ARG A 107 -17.77 -6.47 -3.16
C ARG A 107 -16.87 -7.68 -2.85
N LYS A 108 -15.66 -7.43 -2.35
CA LYS A 108 -14.68 -8.48 -2.05
C LYS A 108 -13.92 -8.17 -0.75
N LYS A 109 -13.78 -9.18 0.10
CA LYS A 109 -12.89 -9.11 1.27
C LYS A 109 -11.45 -9.37 0.81
N ILE A 110 -10.56 -8.38 0.99
CA ILE A 110 -9.15 -8.46 0.63
C ILE A 110 -8.32 -7.91 1.79
N GLY A 111 -7.16 -8.53 2.04
CA GLY A 111 -6.24 -8.06 3.07
C GLY A 111 -6.61 -8.45 4.49
N LYS A 112 -5.87 -7.85 5.43
CA LYS A 112 -6.07 -7.98 6.86
C LYS A 112 -6.45 -6.63 7.46
N ASN A 113 -7.05 -6.68 8.64
CA ASN A 113 -7.29 -5.53 9.48
C ASN A 113 -6.82 -5.90 10.88
N LYS A 114 -5.56 -5.61 11.17
CA LYS A 114 -4.88 -5.97 12.42
C LYS A 114 -4.92 -4.83 13.45
N PHE A 115 -4.91 -3.59 12.99
CA PHE A 115 -4.84 -2.38 13.80
C PHE A 115 -6.20 -1.66 13.81
N PRO A 116 -6.53 -0.90 14.87
CA PRO A 116 -7.80 -0.18 14.93
C PRO A 116 -7.96 0.80 13.76
N ILE A 117 -9.23 0.94 13.30
CA ILE A 117 -9.65 1.62 12.06
C ILE A 117 -9.23 3.10 11.99
N SER A 118 -8.94 3.75 13.13
CA SER A 118 -8.54 5.17 13.18
C SER A 118 -7.28 5.52 12.37
N ASN A 119 -6.51 4.53 11.92
CA ASN A 119 -5.20 4.74 11.29
C ASN A 119 -5.10 4.28 9.81
N ILE A 120 -6.19 3.83 9.17
CA ILE A 120 -6.11 3.19 7.84
C ILE A 120 -6.60 4.13 6.74
N THR A 121 -5.67 4.80 6.06
CA THR A 121 -5.91 5.42 4.74
C THR A 121 -5.41 4.47 3.65
N ALA A 122 -6.22 3.48 3.28
CA ALA A 122 -5.87 2.58 2.18
C ALA A 122 -5.97 3.33 0.84
N SER A 123 -4.82 3.63 0.22
CA SER A 123 -4.82 4.19 -1.13
C SER A 123 -5.25 3.10 -2.13
N ILE A 124 -6.29 3.38 -2.91
CA ILE A 124 -6.74 2.52 -4.01
C ILE A 124 -6.34 3.17 -5.33
N LEU A 125 -5.65 2.42 -6.17
CA LEU A 125 -5.28 2.84 -7.52
C LEU A 125 -5.96 1.95 -8.56
N VAL A 126 -6.23 2.50 -9.74
CA VAL A 126 -6.79 1.76 -10.88
C VAL A 126 -5.95 2.05 -12.12
N PHE A 127 -5.41 1.03 -12.78
CA PHE A 127 -4.66 1.21 -14.01
C PHE A 127 -4.66 -0.07 -14.85
N LYS A 128 -4.91 0.05 -16.16
CA LYS A 128 -4.99 -1.09 -17.10
C LYS A 128 -5.87 -2.25 -16.57
N ASN A 129 -7.04 -1.93 -16.03
CA ASN A 129 -8.00 -2.88 -15.43
C ASN A 129 -7.49 -3.63 -14.17
N ASN A 130 -6.36 -3.21 -13.61
CA ASN A 130 -5.89 -3.66 -12.31
C ASN A 130 -6.30 -2.66 -11.24
N ILE A 131 -6.81 -3.17 -10.12
CA ILE A 131 -7.05 -2.42 -8.90
C ILE A 131 -5.92 -2.76 -7.95
N ILE A 132 -5.17 -1.74 -7.52
CA ILE A 132 -4.07 -1.88 -6.55
C ILE A 132 -4.55 -1.32 -5.22
N LEU A 133 -4.38 -2.09 -4.15
CA LEU A 133 -4.70 -1.65 -2.80
C LEU A 133 -3.72 -2.24 -1.78
N SER A 134 -3.68 -1.65 -0.59
CA SER A 134 -2.88 -2.16 0.52
C SER A 134 -3.70 -2.41 1.78
N ASP A 135 -3.26 -3.38 2.57
CA ASP A 135 -3.75 -3.59 3.92
C ASP A 135 -2.87 -2.90 4.98
N ASP A 136 -3.36 -2.88 6.22
CA ASP A 136 -2.74 -2.20 7.36
C ASP A 136 -1.50 -2.92 7.94
N VAL A 137 -1.18 -4.10 7.41
CA VAL A 137 0.06 -4.83 7.69
C VAL A 137 1.08 -4.68 6.56
N GLY A 138 0.78 -3.85 5.55
CA GLY A 138 1.69 -3.51 4.47
C GLY A 138 1.77 -4.55 3.35
N THR A 139 0.72 -5.34 3.17
CA THR A 139 0.55 -6.19 1.99
C THR A 139 -0.08 -5.38 0.88
N ILE A 140 0.54 -5.38 -0.29
CA ILE A 140 0.01 -4.79 -1.51
C ILE A 140 -0.62 -5.91 -2.33
N PHE A 141 -1.81 -5.64 -2.87
CA PHE A 141 -2.57 -6.53 -3.72
C PHE A 141 -2.76 -5.89 -5.09
N SER A 142 -2.59 -6.69 -6.14
CA SER A 142 -3.14 -6.41 -7.47
C SER A 142 -4.30 -7.36 -7.71
N ILE A 143 -5.46 -6.81 -8.03
CA ILE A 143 -6.65 -7.59 -8.38
C ILE A 143 -7.21 -7.11 -9.72
N ASN A 144 -7.93 -7.99 -10.42
CA ASN A 144 -8.71 -7.60 -11.59
C ASN A 144 -10.09 -7.02 -11.19
N ALA A 145 -10.84 -6.53 -12.17
CA ALA A 145 -12.18 -5.96 -11.97
C ALA A 145 -13.20 -6.93 -11.32
N ASN A 146 -12.98 -8.24 -11.44
CA ASN A 146 -13.83 -9.28 -10.82
C ASN A 146 -13.41 -9.60 -9.37
N GLY A 147 -12.33 -8.98 -8.87
CA GLY A 147 -11.80 -9.21 -7.54
C GLY A 147 -10.90 -10.44 -7.41
N ASN A 148 -10.44 -11.03 -8.52
CA ASN A 148 -9.43 -12.09 -8.49
C ASN A 148 -8.05 -11.48 -8.25
N ILE A 149 -7.26 -12.11 -7.39
CA ILE A 149 -5.89 -11.64 -7.07
C ILE A 149 -4.96 -12.07 -8.19
N ASN A 150 -4.35 -11.08 -8.86
CA ASN A 150 -3.27 -11.32 -9.83
C ASN A 150 -1.98 -11.64 -9.08
N TRP A 151 -1.63 -10.81 -8.10
CA TRP A 151 -0.51 -11.04 -7.19
C TRP A 151 -0.73 -10.30 -5.87
N LYS A 152 0.00 -10.73 -4.84
CA LYS A 152 0.08 -10.02 -3.55
C LYS A 152 1.49 -10.11 -2.98
N LYS A 153 1.94 -9.04 -2.32
CA LYS A 153 3.27 -8.97 -1.73
C LYS A 153 3.23 -8.21 -0.41
N ASN A 154 3.68 -8.85 0.66
CA ASN A 154 4.02 -8.12 1.89
C ASN A 154 5.43 -7.55 1.73
N ILE A 155 5.57 -6.24 1.91
CA ILE A 155 6.83 -5.51 1.68
C ILE A 155 7.67 -5.34 2.95
N TYR A 156 7.20 -5.87 4.09
CA TYR A 156 7.86 -5.71 5.39
C TYR A 156 8.45 -7.01 5.93
N LYS A 157 9.56 -6.86 6.68
CA LYS A 157 10.10 -7.93 7.52
C LYS A 157 9.25 -8.16 8.76
N LYS A 158 9.37 -9.35 9.33
CA LYS A 158 8.66 -9.79 10.55
C LYS A 158 8.91 -8.87 11.77
N ILE A 159 10.03 -8.16 11.82
CA ILE A 159 10.34 -7.20 12.90
C ILE A 159 9.35 -6.04 12.96
N TYR A 160 8.80 -5.62 11.82
CA TYR A 160 7.83 -4.51 11.74
C TYR A 160 6.39 -4.93 12.02
N LYS A 161 6.13 -6.20 12.38
CA LYS A 161 4.78 -6.76 12.50
C LYS A 161 3.88 -6.05 13.52
N LYS A 162 4.45 -5.35 14.50
CA LYS A 162 3.72 -4.68 15.59
C LYS A 162 3.43 -3.21 15.33
N VAL A 163 4.04 -2.65 14.29
CA VAL A 163 3.88 -1.24 13.90
C VAL A 163 2.75 -1.17 12.86
N ASN A 164 1.84 -0.21 12.96
CA ASN A 164 0.83 0.06 11.95
C ASN A 164 1.49 0.66 10.69
N LYS A 165 1.00 0.26 9.51
CA LYS A 165 1.48 0.76 8.21
C LYS A 165 0.44 1.69 7.60
N ASN A 166 0.87 2.91 7.31
CA ASN A 166 0.15 3.80 6.42
C ASN A 166 0.96 3.95 5.13
N LEU A 167 0.35 3.59 4.00
CA LEU A 167 0.98 3.55 2.69
C LEU A 167 0.32 4.55 1.74
N VAL A 168 1.16 5.35 1.10
CA VAL A 168 0.77 6.17 -0.05
C VAL A 168 1.31 5.51 -1.31
N LEU A 169 0.45 5.33 -2.29
CA LEU A 169 0.76 4.65 -3.54
C LEU A 169 0.60 5.60 -4.73
N ALA A 170 1.49 5.47 -5.71
CA ALA A 170 1.35 6.11 -7.01
C ALA A 170 1.86 5.18 -8.12
N ILE A 171 1.24 5.21 -9.29
CA ILE A 171 1.67 4.49 -10.49
C ILE A 171 2.30 5.49 -11.45
N TYR A 172 3.53 5.19 -11.87
CA TYR A 172 4.18 5.91 -12.96
C TYR A 172 4.87 4.92 -13.88
N LYS A 173 4.56 5.03 -15.19
CA LYS A 173 4.91 4.04 -16.21
C LYS A 173 4.37 2.64 -15.84
N ASN A 174 5.25 1.69 -15.51
CA ASN A 174 4.91 0.32 -15.15
C ASN A 174 5.30 -0.06 -13.72
N TYR A 175 5.52 0.95 -12.86
CA TYR A 175 5.91 0.74 -11.47
C TYR A 175 4.90 1.38 -10.52
N ILE A 176 4.62 0.67 -9.44
CA ILE A 176 3.98 1.19 -8.24
C ILE A 176 5.09 1.73 -7.35
N TYR A 177 5.03 3.02 -7.09
CA TYR A 177 5.83 3.69 -6.08
C TYR A 177 5.05 3.71 -4.78
N VAL A 178 5.70 3.30 -3.71
CA VAL A 178 5.08 3.17 -2.38
C VAL A 178 5.94 3.89 -1.38
N ALA A 179 5.37 4.84 -0.65
CA ALA A 179 5.99 5.49 0.49
C ALA A 179 5.23 5.13 1.77
N ASP A 180 5.95 4.97 2.87
CA ASP A 180 5.35 4.59 4.15
C ASP A 180 5.68 5.55 5.30
N ASN A 181 4.92 5.38 6.38
CA ASN A 181 5.07 6.09 7.64
C ASN A 181 6.25 5.61 8.52
N ILE A 182 7.14 4.75 8.00
CA ILE A 182 8.33 4.24 8.72
C ILE A 182 9.61 4.81 8.12
N GLY A 183 9.58 5.25 6.86
CA GLY A 183 10.68 5.86 6.12
C GLY A 183 11.15 5.04 4.92
N PHE A 184 10.42 4.01 4.49
CA PHE A 184 10.74 3.28 3.28
C PHE A 184 10.03 3.84 2.06
N VAL A 185 10.75 3.80 0.94
CA VAL A 185 10.22 4.03 -0.40
C VAL A 185 10.56 2.83 -1.27
N TYR A 186 9.56 2.30 -1.97
CA TYR A 186 9.67 1.13 -2.84
C TYR A 186 9.31 1.50 -4.26
N ALA A 187 9.95 0.85 -5.22
CA ALA A 187 9.43 0.70 -6.57
C ALA A 187 9.13 -0.78 -6.84
N ILE A 188 7.90 -1.07 -7.22
CA ILE A 188 7.39 -2.42 -7.41
C ILE A 188 6.86 -2.54 -8.83
N ASP A 189 7.28 -3.58 -9.54
CA ASP A 189 6.76 -3.89 -10.87
C ASP A 189 5.26 -4.15 -10.81
N LEU A 190 4.48 -3.45 -11.63
CA LEU A 190 3.02 -3.47 -11.60
C LEU A 190 2.45 -4.84 -11.97
N ASP A 191 3.07 -5.54 -12.92
CA ASP A 191 2.54 -6.77 -13.49
C ASP A 191 2.89 -7.98 -12.63
N THR A 192 4.08 -7.99 -12.03
CA THR A 192 4.61 -9.14 -11.28
C THR A 192 4.59 -8.98 -9.76
N GLY A 193 4.49 -7.75 -9.25
CA GLY A 193 4.62 -7.45 -7.82
C GLY A 193 6.04 -7.62 -7.27
N LYS A 194 7.04 -7.76 -8.15
CA LYS A 194 8.46 -7.85 -7.75
C LYS A 194 8.99 -6.48 -7.37
N ILE A 195 9.75 -6.42 -6.27
CA ILE A 195 10.42 -5.18 -5.84
C ILE A 195 11.60 -4.95 -6.77
N ASN A 196 11.59 -3.80 -7.46
CA ASN A 196 12.70 -3.36 -8.30
C ASN A 196 13.82 -2.75 -7.44
N TRP A 197 13.45 -1.85 -6.53
CA TRP A 197 14.37 -1.28 -5.55
C TRP A 197 13.64 -0.83 -4.29
N ILE A 198 14.42 -0.63 -3.23
CA ILE A 198 13.97 -0.04 -1.98
C ILE A 198 14.99 1.00 -1.48
N LYS A 199 14.50 2.09 -0.91
CA LYS A 199 15.29 3.07 -0.15
C LYS A 199 14.72 3.22 1.25
N ASN A 200 15.58 3.27 2.26
CA ASN A 200 15.23 3.57 3.64
C ASN A 200 15.83 4.92 4.03
N TYR A 201 14.99 5.92 4.26
CA TYR A 201 15.40 7.24 4.70
C TYR A 201 15.54 7.35 6.22
N ALA A 202 15.18 6.30 6.96
CA ALA A 202 15.24 6.27 8.41
C ALA A 202 14.49 7.43 9.09
N ILE A 203 13.55 8.08 8.41
CA ILE A 203 12.68 9.11 8.97
C ILE A 203 11.28 8.84 8.41
N PRO A 204 10.24 8.76 9.26
CA PRO A 204 8.86 8.67 8.79
C PRO A 204 8.53 9.76 7.77
N ILE A 205 8.02 9.37 6.61
CA ILE A 205 7.46 10.33 5.67
C ILE A 205 6.04 10.61 6.16
N LYS A 206 5.84 11.76 6.80
CA LYS A 206 4.50 12.26 7.15
C LYS A 206 3.94 12.99 5.93
N SER A 207 2.75 12.56 5.49
CA SER A 207 1.89 13.33 4.57
C SER A 207 1.04 14.30 5.36
#